data_AF-A0A8S1Y9Y8-F1
#
_entry.id   AF-A0A8S1Y9Y8-F1
#
_cell.length_a   1.000
_cell.length_b   1.000
_cell.length_c   1.000
_cell.angle_alpha   90.00
_cell.angle_beta   90.00
_cell.angle_gamma   90.00
#
_symmetry.space_group_name_H-M   'P 1'
#
loop_
_entity.id
_entity.type
_entity.pdbx_description
1 polymer ?
#
loop_
_entity_poly.entity_id
_entity_poly.type
_entity_poly.pdbx_seq_one_letter_code
_entity_poly.pdbx_strand_id
1 'polypeptide(L)'
;MRICTNHPQETIKNVCIANHQCKRFLCQKCFNSHGVGDLNKLKIEDFNKIIQNQFEVFKQQARSQQKERQKNEIKEFIKETKNKLARIEKEISQQIEMIDKEEQYYFDLITSNSPIVNYLDQNINSLIEIIRKKLENWILYKNGLKTTQKKTQLKGLKRYCAKLQETQFSAMYTKNMEMNYVQDGEILRFDAIEDYNNKPQIMKNLQQIKHLNWHGSFNLNYKKQGMWYPTWKGVKLDAGGSYSNGLKQENWKELVQNYWEKAEVFQQGNYQNNQKNAVWQIIRNNKPIHESTYSENGIKIGRGFELHDNYHEYFFIYLKQRELSYFKWRIQTGEKNWQNGILCQRKKNYAVECTMIKEQSVVNGKNCIIIF
;
A
#
# COMPACT_ATOMS: atom_id res chain seq x y z
N MET A 1 -46.13 5.45 1.66
CA MET A 1 -47.06 6.57 1.44
C MET A 1 -47.66 6.97 2.78
N ARG A 2 -47.75 8.27 3.09
CA ARG A 2 -48.45 8.74 4.30
C ARG A 2 -49.90 9.08 3.94
N ILE A 3 -50.83 8.58 4.73
CA ILE A 3 -52.27 8.77 4.57
C ILE A 3 -52.69 10.01 5.37
N CYS A 4 -53.62 10.81 4.86
CA CYS A 4 -54.10 11.97 5.60
C CYS A 4 -54.99 11.56 6.78
N THR A 5 -54.71 12.08 7.97
CA THR A 5 -55.50 11.79 9.18
C THR A 5 -56.96 12.25 9.08
N ASN A 6 -57.21 13.33 8.32
CA ASN A 6 -58.55 13.91 8.17
C ASN A 6 -59.27 13.35 6.95
N HIS A 7 -58.55 12.72 6.02
CA HIS A 7 -59.10 12.13 4.80
C HIS A 7 -58.38 10.79 4.53
N PRO A 8 -58.81 9.69 5.17
CA PRO A 8 -58.10 8.41 5.12
C PRO A 8 -57.99 7.76 3.73
N GLN A 9 -58.82 8.19 2.77
CA GLN A 9 -58.72 7.73 1.39
C GLN A 9 -57.74 8.55 0.55
N GLU A 10 -57.22 9.65 1.08
CA GLU A 10 -56.33 10.56 0.36
C GLU A 10 -54.88 10.42 0.82
N THR A 11 -53.97 10.47 -0.14
CA THR A 11 -52.53 10.51 0.12
C THR A 11 -52.04 11.94 0.31
N ILE A 12 -51.05 12.11 1.19
CA ILE A 12 -50.37 13.39 1.36
C ILE A 12 -49.51 13.66 0.12
N LYS A 13 -49.77 14.77 -0.56
CA LYS A 13 -49.05 15.20 -1.77
C LYS A 13 -48.40 16.58 -1.64
N ASN A 14 -48.76 17.33 -0.60
CA ASN A 14 -48.35 18.72 -0.46
C ASN A 14 -47.77 19.00 0.93
N VAL A 15 -46.87 19.98 0.98
CA VAL A 15 -46.24 20.51 2.19
C VAL A 15 -46.52 22.01 2.29
N CYS A 16 -47.05 22.45 3.43
CA CYS A 16 -47.16 23.86 3.77
C CYS A 16 -45.85 24.35 4.38
N ILE A 17 -45.26 25.38 3.77
CA ILE A 17 -44.00 25.98 4.21
C ILE A 17 -44.18 27.34 4.88
N ALA A 18 -45.42 27.85 4.98
CA ALA A 18 -45.70 29.11 5.65
C ALA A 18 -45.30 29.07 7.14
N ASN A 19 -44.95 30.24 7.66
CA ASN A 19 -44.58 30.42 9.05
C ASN A 19 -45.82 30.56 9.95
N HIS A 20 -46.60 29.49 10.08
CA HIS A 20 -47.71 29.39 11.03
C HIS A 20 -47.79 27.98 11.61
N GLN A 21 -48.60 27.80 12.66
CA GLN A 21 -48.78 26.51 13.31
C GLN A 21 -49.90 25.72 12.61
N CYS A 22 -49.52 24.87 11.66
CA CYS A 22 -50.45 23.94 11.00
C CYS A 22 -49.87 22.53 10.92
N LYS A 23 -50.72 21.57 10.55
CA LYS A 23 -50.24 20.27 10.03
C LYS A 23 -49.54 20.54 8.69
N ARG A 24 -48.20 20.46 8.66
CA ARG A 24 -47.42 20.81 7.46
C ARG A 24 -47.62 19.86 6.28
N PHE A 25 -48.09 18.64 6.51
CA PHE A 25 -48.31 17.63 5.49
C PHE A 25 -49.80 17.50 5.16
N LEU A 26 -50.17 17.75 3.91
CA LEU A 26 -51.56 17.90 3.49
C LEU A 26 -51.87 17.01 2.29
N CYS A 27 -53.04 16.35 2.32
CA CYS A 27 -53.63 15.82 1.09
C CYS A 27 -54.24 16.95 0.26
N GLN A 28 -54.67 16.65 -0.97
CA GLN A 28 -55.21 17.67 -1.87
C GLN A 28 -56.44 18.39 -1.29
N LYS A 29 -57.31 17.69 -0.56
CA LYS A 29 -58.50 18.29 0.06
C LYS A 29 -58.15 19.25 1.20
N CYS A 30 -57.32 18.79 2.15
CA CYS A 30 -56.78 19.66 3.21
C CYS A 30 -55.98 20.83 2.66
N PHE A 31 -55.33 20.65 1.52
CA PHE A 31 -54.53 21.67 0.84
C PHE A 31 -55.41 22.78 0.25
N ASN A 32 -56.51 22.41 -0.43
CA ASN A 32 -57.43 23.39 -1.00
C ASN A 32 -58.15 24.20 0.08
N SER A 33 -58.47 23.58 1.22
CA SER A 33 -59.09 24.29 2.35
C SER A 33 -58.10 25.04 3.23
N HIS A 34 -56.78 24.94 2.98
CA HIS A 34 -55.78 25.45 3.92
C HIS A 34 -55.67 26.98 3.96
N GLY A 35 -56.33 27.73 3.08
CA GLY A 35 -56.40 29.21 3.14
C GLY A 35 -55.06 29.94 2.94
N VAL A 36 -53.94 29.23 2.81
CA VAL A 36 -52.62 29.83 2.55
C VAL A 36 -52.53 30.19 1.07
N GLY A 37 -51.87 31.30 0.73
CA GLY A 37 -51.59 31.67 -0.66
C GLY A 37 -50.70 30.65 -1.39
N ASP A 38 -50.76 30.61 -2.72
CA ASP A 38 -50.08 29.59 -3.54
C ASP A 38 -48.55 29.61 -3.42
N LEU A 39 -47.95 30.75 -3.05
CA LEU A 39 -46.50 30.87 -2.84
C LEU A 39 -45.96 30.08 -1.64
N ASN A 40 -46.83 29.67 -0.70
CA ASN A 40 -46.44 28.94 0.51
C ASN A 40 -46.77 27.44 0.43
N LYS A 41 -47.04 26.97 -0.79
CA LYS A 41 -47.46 25.61 -1.09
C LYS A 41 -46.39 24.94 -1.91
N LEU A 42 -45.91 23.78 -1.45
CA LEU A 42 -44.93 23.00 -2.19
C LEU A 42 -45.43 21.57 -2.38
N LYS A 43 -45.30 21.02 -3.59
CA LYS A 43 -45.53 19.59 -3.79
C LYS A 43 -44.47 18.81 -3.02
N ILE A 44 -44.84 17.64 -2.49
CA ILE A 44 -43.93 16.83 -1.69
C ILE A 44 -42.74 16.34 -2.51
N GLU A 45 -42.91 16.11 -3.82
CA GLU A 45 -41.80 15.77 -4.71
C GLU A 45 -40.79 16.91 -4.81
N ASP A 46 -41.26 18.15 -4.95
CA ASP A 46 -40.40 19.33 -5.04
C ASP A 46 -39.74 19.63 -3.68
N PHE A 47 -40.46 19.42 -2.57
CA PHE A 47 -39.90 19.53 -1.23
C PHE A 47 -38.75 18.56 -1.02
N ASN A 48 -38.96 17.29 -1.41
CA ASN A 48 -37.93 16.26 -1.29
C ASN A 48 -36.71 16.59 -2.14
N LYS A 49 -36.89 17.12 -3.36
CA LYS A 49 -35.78 17.58 -4.21
C LYS A 49 -35.00 18.71 -3.56
N ILE A 50 -35.68 19.72 -2.98
CA ILE A 50 -35.01 20.84 -2.29
C ILE A 50 -34.20 20.31 -1.09
N ILE A 51 -34.79 19.44 -0.27
CA ILE A 51 -34.10 18.85 0.88
C ILE A 51 -32.90 18.01 0.43
N GLN A 52 -33.04 17.16 -0.58
CA GLN A 52 -31.93 16.38 -1.13
C GLN A 52 -30.80 17.28 -1.64
N ASN A 53 -31.13 18.34 -2.38
CA ASN A 53 -30.14 19.30 -2.87
C ASN A 53 -29.41 19.99 -1.71
N GLN A 54 -30.12 20.41 -0.65
CA GLN A 54 -29.50 21.00 0.54
C GLN A 54 -28.59 20.00 1.26
N PHE A 55 -29.01 18.74 1.40
CA PHE A 55 -28.15 17.69 1.95
C PHE A 55 -26.88 17.48 1.14
N GLU A 56 -26.95 17.50 -0.19
CA GLU A 56 -25.76 17.40 -1.03
C GLU A 56 -24.84 18.61 -0.88
N VAL A 57 -25.37 19.83 -0.75
CA VAL A 57 -24.58 21.03 -0.43
C VAL A 57 -23.87 20.88 0.92
N PHE A 58 -24.57 20.43 1.97
CA PHE A 58 -23.96 20.20 3.28
C PHE A 58 -22.87 19.11 3.23
N LYS A 59 -23.10 18.01 2.50
CA LYS A 59 -22.08 16.96 2.30
C LYS A 59 -20.84 17.52 1.60
N GLN A 60 -21.02 18.36 0.57
CA GLN A 60 -19.90 18.99 -0.12
C GLN A 60 -19.11 19.94 0.79
N GLN A 61 -19.80 20.76 1.59
CA GLN A 61 -19.18 21.64 2.57
C GLN A 61 -18.40 20.85 3.63
N ALA A 62 -18.99 19.79 4.21
CA ALA A 62 -18.32 18.93 5.18
C ALA A 62 -17.07 18.27 4.59
N ARG A 63 -17.15 17.74 3.35
CA ARG A 63 -15.99 17.20 2.63
C ARG A 63 -14.91 18.25 2.40
N SER A 64 -15.28 19.49 2.06
CA SER A 64 -14.32 20.58 1.87
C SER A 64 -13.59 20.96 3.17
N GLN A 65 -14.32 21.05 4.29
CA GLN A 65 -13.76 21.33 5.61
C GLN A 65 -12.84 20.21 6.09
N GLN A 66 -13.25 18.95 5.90
CA GLN A 66 -12.41 17.79 6.21
C GLN A 66 -11.12 17.79 5.40
N LYS A 67 -11.20 18.10 4.09
CA LYS A 67 -10.02 18.22 3.22
C LYS A 67 -9.06 19.32 3.68
N GLU A 68 -9.58 20.47 4.12
CA GLU A 68 -8.73 21.57 4.63
C GLU A 68 -8.11 21.22 5.99
N ARG A 69 -8.83 20.53 6.88
CA ARG A 69 -8.26 20.00 8.13
C ARG A 69 -7.10 19.04 7.87
N GLN A 70 -7.29 18.05 7.01
CA GLN A 70 -6.24 17.10 6.62
C GLN A 70 -5.03 17.81 5.98
N LYS A 71 -5.26 18.82 5.14
CA LYS A 71 -4.19 19.63 4.53
C LYS A 71 -3.38 20.38 5.59
N ASN A 72 -4.03 20.93 6.61
CA ASN A 72 -3.34 21.64 7.70
C ASN A 72 -2.56 20.68 8.61
N GLU A 73 -3.12 19.50 8.92
CA GLU A 73 -2.40 18.45 9.65
C GLU A 73 -1.15 17.99 8.91
N ILE A 74 -1.24 17.78 7.59
CA ILE A 74 -0.09 17.43 6.75
C ILE A 74 0.96 18.55 6.75
N LYS A 75 0.56 19.82 6.67
CA LYS A 75 1.49 20.97 6.73
C LYS A 75 2.25 21.02 8.05
N GLU A 76 1.57 20.85 9.18
CA GLU A 76 2.21 20.83 10.50
C GLU A 76 3.16 19.63 10.65
N PHE A 77 2.75 18.45 10.17
CA PHE A 77 3.63 17.27 10.15
C PHE A 77 4.91 17.50 9.31
N ILE A 78 4.78 18.12 8.13
CA ILE A 78 5.93 18.48 7.28
C ILE A 78 6.85 19.48 8.01
N LYS A 79 6.28 20.49 8.67
CA LYS A 79 7.03 21.50 9.43
C LYS A 79 7.79 20.87 10.60
N GLU A 80 7.14 20.01 11.39
CA GLU A 80 7.78 19.27 12.48
C GLU A 80 8.93 18.39 11.96
N THR A 81 8.72 17.70 10.83
CA THR A 81 9.73 16.84 10.22
C THR A 81 10.94 17.64 9.73
N LYS A 82 10.73 18.80 9.09
CA LYS A 82 11.81 19.71 8.69
C LYS A 82 12.63 20.18 9.90
N ASN A 83 11.97 20.54 10.99
CA ASN A 83 12.64 20.98 12.22
C ASN A 83 13.48 19.85 12.83
N LYS A 84 13.00 18.61 12.82
CA LYS A 84 13.77 17.44 13.28
C LYS A 84 14.99 17.17 12.40
N LEU A 85 14.85 17.27 11.09
CA LEU A 85 15.96 17.10 10.16
C LEU A 85 17.03 18.19 10.36
N ALA A 86 16.64 19.45 10.52
CA ALA A 86 17.57 20.54 10.79
C ALA A 86 18.36 20.34 12.11
N ARG A 87 17.72 19.77 13.15
CA ARG A 87 18.41 19.40 14.40
C ARG A 87 19.44 18.30 14.17
N ILE A 88 19.06 17.24 13.46
CA ILE A 88 19.98 16.14 13.13
C ILE A 88 21.15 16.64 12.27
N GLU A 89 20.90 17.51 11.30
CA GLU A 89 21.95 18.11 10.46
C GLU A 89 22.94 18.95 11.29
N LYS A 90 22.43 19.72 12.26
CA LYS A 90 23.27 20.45 13.21
C LYS A 90 24.10 19.53 14.09
N GLU A 91 23.51 18.46 14.62
CA GLU A 91 24.22 17.47 15.43
C GLU A 91 25.33 16.76 14.63
N ILE A 92 25.05 16.40 13.38
CA ILE A 92 26.04 15.81 12.47
C ILE A 92 27.18 16.80 12.19
N SER A 93 26.84 18.06 11.91
CA SER A 93 27.85 19.10 11.63
C SER A 93 28.78 19.32 12.83
N GLN A 94 28.22 19.34 14.06
CA GLN A 94 29.01 19.43 15.29
C GLN A 94 29.93 18.21 15.48
N GLN A 95 29.44 17.01 15.15
CA GLN A 95 30.27 15.80 15.22
C GLN A 95 31.42 15.82 14.20
N ILE A 96 31.18 16.32 12.98
CA ILE A 96 32.22 16.48 11.96
C ILE A 96 33.28 17.48 12.44
N GLU A 97 32.87 18.64 12.97
CA GLU A 97 33.81 19.65 13.50
C GLU A 97 34.66 19.08 14.65
N MET A 98 34.09 18.23 15.51
CA MET A 98 34.84 17.54 16.56
C MET A 98 35.87 16.56 15.97
N ILE A 99 35.52 15.83 14.92
CA ILE A 99 36.43 14.92 14.21
C ILE A 99 37.58 15.72 13.58
N ASP A 100 37.28 16.80 12.86
CA ASP A 100 38.29 17.64 12.21
C ASP A 100 39.30 18.23 13.22
N LYS A 101 38.82 18.67 14.40
CA LYS A 101 39.68 19.15 15.49
C LYS A 101 40.56 18.05 16.06
N GLU A 102 40.03 16.83 16.21
CA GLU A 102 40.82 15.69 16.65
C GLU A 102 41.87 15.30 15.60
N GLU A 103 41.50 15.27 14.32
CA GLU A 103 42.44 14.99 13.22
C GLU A 103 43.57 16.02 13.16
N GLN A 104 43.24 17.31 13.29
CA GLN A 104 44.24 18.37 13.34
C GLN A 104 45.17 18.21 14.55
N TYR A 105 44.63 17.91 15.74
CA TYR A 105 45.44 17.65 16.94
C TYR A 105 46.44 16.50 16.72
N TYR A 106 46.01 15.40 16.09
CA TYR A 106 46.92 14.30 15.77
C TYR A 106 47.95 14.67 14.72
N PHE A 107 47.54 15.41 13.69
CA PHE A 107 48.45 15.91 12.67
C PHE A 107 49.52 16.81 13.27
N ASP A 108 49.14 17.73 14.15
CA ASP A 108 50.06 18.61 14.86
C ASP A 108 51.02 17.80 15.74
N LEU A 109 50.53 16.81 16.49
CA LEU A 109 51.35 15.94 17.33
C LEU A 109 52.41 15.14 16.54
N ILE A 110 52.05 14.69 15.33
CA ILE A 110 52.94 13.97 14.42
C ILE A 110 53.98 14.92 13.81
N THR A 111 53.57 16.13 13.43
CA THR A 111 54.42 17.08 12.70
C THR A 111 55.30 17.94 13.60
N SER A 112 54.88 18.20 14.85
CA SER A 112 55.65 18.97 15.82
C SER A 112 56.82 18.21 16.44
N ASN A 113 56.89 16.89 16.24
CA ASN A 113 58.00 16.03 16.70
C ASN A 113 58.91 15.67 15.51
N SER A 114 59.97 16.43 15.31
CA SER A 114 61.07 16.15 14.36
C SER A 114 62.40 16.04 15.12
N PRO A 115 63.44 15.32 14.64
CA PRO A 115 63.48 14.14 13.79
C PRO A 115 63.65 12.86 14.63
N ILE A 116 63.15 11.72 14.16
CA ILE A 116 63.48 10.32 14.55
C ILE A 116 64.33 10.22 15.84
N VAL A 117 63.73 10.56 16.98
CA VAL A 117 64.32 10.26 18.27
C VAL A 117 64.05 8.77 18.47
N ASN A 118 65.05 8.01 18.92
CA ASN A 118 64.89 6.62 19.35
C ASN A 118 63.70 6.53 20.33
N TYR A 119 62.51 6.25 19.82
CA TYR A 119 61.34 6.06 20.65
C TYR A 119 61.60 4.77 21.42
N LEU A 120 61.94 4.90 22.69
CA LEU A 120 61.87 3.79 23.64
C LEU A 120 60.50 3.12 23.49
N ASP A 121 60.49 1.78 23.40
CA ASP A 121 59.30 0.95 23.12
C ASP A 121 58.07 1.32 23.96
N GLN A 122 58.25 1.89 25.15
CA GLN A 122 57.17 2.37 26.02
C GLN A 122 56.31 3.48 25.40
N ASN A 123 56.88 4.36 24.58
CA ASN A 123 56.11 5.43 23.95
C ASN A 123 55.25 4.91 22.78
N ILE A 124 55.78 3.94 22.02
CA ILE A 124 55.04 3.27 20.94
C ILE A 124 53.88 2.46 21.52
N ASN A 125 54.13 1.70 22.59
CA ASN A 125 53.08 0.93 23.25
C ASN A 125 51.97 1.83 23.83
N SER A 126 52.33 2.99 24.38
CA SER A 126 51.34 3.97 24.85
C SER A 126 50.47 4.52 23.71
N LEU A 127 51.06 4.78 22.54
CA LEU A 127 50.34 5.21 21.35
C LEU A 127 49.40 4.11 20.82
N ILE A 128 49.87 2.87 20.79
CA ILE A 128 49.08 1.69 20.37
C ILE A 128 47.85 1.53 21.28
N GLU A 129 48.00 1.69 22.60
CA GLU A 129 46.88 1.58 23.54
C GLU A 129 45.85 2.72 23.37
N ILE A 130 46.29 3.94 23.07
CA ILE A 130 45.38 5.05 22.75
C ILE A 130 44.58 4.74 21.47
N ILE A 131 45.25 4.23 20.43
CA ILE A 131 44.60 3.86 19.16
C ILE A 131 43.61 2.71 19.39
N ARG A 132 43.99 1.68 20.15
CA ARG A 132 43.15 0.51 20.44
C ARG A 132 41.87 0.91 21.17
N LYS A 133 41.96 1.70 22.25
CA LYS A 133 40.78 2.21 22.99
C LYS A 133 39.86 3.04 22.11
N LYS A 134 40.41 3.89 21.24
CA LYS A 134 39.59 4.69 20.31
C LYS A 134 38.90 3.81 19.26
N LEU A 135 39.57 2.78 18.75
CA LEU A 135 38.98 1.83 17.80
C LEU A 135 37.80 1.07 18.42
N GLU A 136 37.95 0.62 19.67
CA GLU A 136 36.89 -0.05 20.43
C GLU A 136 35.66 0.86 20.62
N ASN A 137 35.87 2.12 20.99
CA ASN A 137 34.80 3.11 21.12
C ASN A 137 34.07 3.36 19.78
N TRP A 138 34.81 3.42 18.67
CA TRP A 138 34.20 3.56 17.35
C TRP A 138 33.36 2.33 16.95
N ILE A 139 33.83 1.12 17.26
CA ILE A 139 33.06 -0.11 17.02
C ILE A 139 31.76 -0.09 17.82
N LEU A 140 31.80 0.32 19.09
CA LEU A 140 30.61 0.45 19.95
C LEU A 140 29.62 1.47 19.36
N TYR A 141 30.09 2.64 18.94
CA TYR A 141 29.26 3.68 18.33
C TYR A 141 28.62 3.21 17.00
N LYS A 142 29.42 2.60 16.12
CA LYS A 142 28.94 2.02 14.84
C LYS A 142 27.88 0.95 15.05
N ASN A 143 28.06 0.11 16.08
CA ASN A 143 27.08 -0.91 16.44
C ASN A 143 25.79 -0.27 16.96
N GLY A 144 25.87 0.77 17.81
CA GLY A 144 24.70 1.55 18.28
C GLY A 144 23.90 2.20 17.15
N LEU A 145 24.57 2.72 16.12
CA LEU A 145 23.91 3.26 14.92
C LEU A 145 23.15 2.17 14.13
N LYS A 146 23.75 0.98 13.96
CA LYS A 146 23.06 -0.16 13.31
C LYS A 146 21.80 -0.57 14.08
N THR A 147 21.85 -0.60 15.41
CA THR A 147 20.68 -0.92 16.25
C THR A 147 19.59 0.13 16.13
N THR A 148 19.96 1.41 16.05
CA THR A 148 19.03 2.53 15.91
C THR A 148 18.37 2.53 14.53
N GLN A 149 19.13 2.22 13.47
CA GLN A 149 18.58 2.05 12.13
C GLN A 149 17.57 0.90 12.05
N LYS A 150 17.89 -0.26 12.66
CA LYS A 150 16.95 -1.39 12.78
C LYS A 150 15.68 -1.00 13.56
N LYS A 151 15.81 -0.27 14.68
CA LYS A 151 14.66 0.20 15.48
C LYS A 151 13.76 1.17 14.69
N THR A 152 14.35 2.09 13.92
CA THR A 152 13.59 3.05 13.09
C THR A 152 12.90 2.36 11.93
N GLN A 153 13.56 1.38 11.27
CA GLN A 153 12.93 0.52 10.27
C GLN A 153 11.77 -0.28 10.85
N LEU A 154 11.94 -0.85 12.04
CA LEU A 154 10.87 -1.57 12.74
C LEU A 154 9.70 -0.66 13.11
N LYS A 155 9.95 0.60 13.52
CA LYS A 155 8.88 1.59 13.77
C LYS A 155 8.15 2.00 12.50
N GLY A 156 8.87 2.20 11.39
CA GLY A 156 8.28 2.48 10.08
C GLY A 156 7.41 1.33 9.58
N LEU A 157 7.91 0.09 9.72
CA LEU A 157 7.18 -1.13 9.45
C LEU A 157 5.92 -1.23 10.32
N LYS A 158 6.05 -1.05 11.64
CA LYS A 158 4.91 -1.04 12.56
C LYS A 158 3.85 0.01 12.19
N ARG A 159 4.25 1.20 11.75
CA ARG A 159 3.29 2.25 11.30
C ARG A 159 2.61 1.88 9.98
N TYR A 160 3.34 1.31 9.03
CA TYR A 160 2.77 0.88 7.76
C TYR A 160 1.82 -0.32 7.95
N CYS A 161 2.24 -1.32 8.73
CA CYS A 161 1.39 -2.42 9.15
C CYS A 161 0.17 -1.93 9.95
N ALA A 162 0.33 -0.95 10.85
CA ALA A 162 -0.79 -0.33 11.57
C ALA A 162 -1.77 0.36 10.59
N LYS A 163 -1.27 1.08 9.59
CA LYS A 163 -2.12 1.69 8.55
C LYS A 163 -2.88 0.65 7.71
N LEU A 164 -2.28 -0.51 7.46
CA LEU A 164 -2.96 -1.64 6.82
C LEU A 164 -3.98 -2.30 7.75
N GLN A 165 -3.67 -2.42 9.05
CA GLN A 165 -4.59 -2.88 10.09
C GLN A 165 -5.77 -1.91 10.31
N GLU A 166 -5.57 -0.61 10.09
CA GLU A 166 -6.59 0.44 10.20
C GLU A 166 -7.53 0.47 8.98
N THR A 167 -7.08 0.03 7.79
CA THR A 167 -7.99 -0.18 6.65
C THR A 167 -8.78 -1.47 6.81
N GLN A 168 -9.66 -1.50 7.81
CA GLN A 168 -10.65 -2.56 7.94
C GLN A 168 -11.71 -2.37 6.85
N PHE A 169 -11.88 -3.39 6.03
CA PHE A 169 -13.05 -3.54 5.18
C PHE A 169 -13.74 -4.85 5.56
N SER A 170 -15.03 -4.92 5.29
CA SER A 170 -15.83 -6.12 5.53
C SER A 170 -16.24 -6.72 4.20
N ALA A 171 -16.21 -8.05 4.11
CA ALA A 171 -16.82 -8.80 3.02
C ALA A 171 -18.15 -9.34 3.52
N MET A 172 -19.26 -8.88 2.93
CA MET A 172 -20.62 -9.26 3.31
C MET A 172 -21.29 -10.03 2.18
N TYR A 173 -21.99 -11.10 2.54
CA TYR A 173 -22.80 -11.89 1.61
C TYR A 173 -24.22 -11.33 1.57
N THR A 174 -24.75 -11.07 0.38
CA THR A 174 -26.14 -10.64 0.20
C THR A 174 -27.05 -11.84 -0.03
N LYS A 175 -28.37 -11.62 0.12
CA LYS A 175 -29.39 -12.62 -0.23
C LYS A 175 -29.46 -12.90 -1.73
N ASN A 176 -28.91 -11.99 -2.55
CA ASN A 176 -28.91 -12.09 -4.01
C ASN A 176 -27.67 -12.80 -4.55
N MET A 177 -26.91 -13.50 -3.71
CA MET A 177 -25.67 -14.18 -4.10
C MET A 177 -24.60 -13.24 -4.58
N GLU A 178 -24.42 -12.13 -3.87
CA GLU A 178 -23.35 -11.20 -4.14
C GLU A 178 -22.43 -11.13 -2.92
N MET A 179 -21.15 -10.89 -3.18
CA MET A 179 -20.15 -10.54 -2.18
C MET A 179 -19.85 -9.04 -2.31
N ASN A 180 -20.18 -8.29 -1.27
CA ASN A 180 -19.92 -6.85 -1.18
C ASN A 180 -18.71 -6.59 -0.29
N TYR A 181 -17.74 -5.84 -0.82
CA TYR A 181 -16.63 -5.31 -0.04
C TYR A 181 -16.98 -3.89 0.41
N VAL A 182 -17.09 -3.67 1.73
CA VAL A 182 -17.54 -2.40 2.31
C VAL A 182 -16.45 -1.82 3.19
N GLN A 183 -16.13 -0.54 2.99
CA GLN A 183 -15.20 0.24 3.82
C GLN A 183 -15.89 1.55 4.21
N ASP A 184 -15.96 1.85 5.52
CA ASP A 184 -16.55 3.09 6.04
C ASP A 184 -17.99 3.36 5.55
N GLY A 185 -18.78 2.29 5.34
CA GLY A 185 -20.15 2.34 4.83
C GLY A 185 -20.27 2.50 3.31
N GLU A 186 -19.16 2.67 2.58
CA GLU A 186 -19.14 2.71 1.12
C GLU A 186 -18.84 1.32 0.53
N ILE A 187 -19.62 0.92 -0.47
CA ILE A 187 -19.36 -0.31 -1.23
C ILE A 187 -18.20 -0.03 -2.19
N LEU A 188 -17.09 -0.72 -1.99
CA LEU A 188 -15.89 -0.63 -2.82
C LEU A 188 -15.99 -1.50 -4.07
N ARG A 189 -16.62 -2.66 -3.93
CA ARG A 189 -16.73 -3.68 -4.97
C ARG A 189 -17.90 -4.62 -4.69
N PHE A 190 -18.54 -5.08 -5.74
CA PHE A 190 -19.50 -6.18 -5.73
C PHE A 190 -18.99 -7.28 -6.66
N ASP A 191 -19.09 -8.53 -6.24
CA ASP A 191 -18.83 -9.70 -7.07
C ASP A 191 -20.03 -10.65 -6.99
N ALA A 192 -20.52 -11.13 -8.13
CA ALA A 192 -21.52 -12.20 -8.15
C ALA A 192 -20.88 -13.53 -7.73
N ILE A 193 -21.59 -14.31 -6.90
CA ILE A 193 -21.17 -15.65 -6.47
C ILE A 193 -21.79 -16.65 -7.42
N GLU A 194 -20.97 -17.17 -8.33
CA GLU A 194 -21.42 -18.05 -9.41
C GLU A 194 -21.65 -19.50 -8.93
N ASP A 195 -20.99 -19.94 -7.85
CA ASP A 195 -21.04 -21.31 -7.36
C ASP A 195 -21.14 -21.35 -5.83
N TYR A 196 -22.26 -21.86 -5.30
CA TYR A 196 -22.50 -22.01 -3.86
C TYR A 196 -21.59 -23.03 -3.20
N ASN A 197 -21.18 -24.06 -3.95
CA ASN A 197 -20.38 -25.14 -3.40
C ASN A 197 -18.92 -24.70 -3.22
N ASN A 198 -18.49 -23.69 -3.98
CA ASN A 198 -17.17 -23.12 -3.91
C ASN A 198 -17.20 -21.78 -3.17
N LYS A 199 -16.76 -21.81 -1.91
CA LYS A 199 -16.63 -20.58 -1.10
C LYS A 199 -15.82 -19.53 -1.89
N PRO A 200 -16.37 -18.33 -2.13
CA PRO A 200 -15.67 -17.33 -2.91
C PRO A 200 -14.38 -16.92 -2.22
N GLN A 201 -13.34 -16.68 -3.02
CA GLN A 201 -12.06 -16.21 -2.52
C GLN A 201 -12.22 -14.78 -2.00
N ILE A 202 -12.06 -14.60 -0.68
CA ILE A 202 -12.08 -13.27 -0.07
C ILE A 202 -10.75 -12.58 -0.37
N MET A 203 -10.80 -11.47 -1.09
CA MET A 203 -9.64 -10.62 -1.32
C MET A 203 -9.25 -9.90 -0.03
N LYS A 204 -7.97 -9.92 0.31
CA LYS A 204 -7.41 -9.24 1.49
C LYS A 204 -6.78 -7.89 1.16
N ASN A 205 -6.40 -7.68 -0.10
CA ASN A 205 -5.71 -6.47 -0.54
C ASN A 205 -6.71 -5.41 -1.05
N LEU A 206 -6.75 -4.27 -0.37
CA LEU A 206 -7.63 -3.15 -0.70
C LEU A 206 -7.42 -2.59 -2.11
N GLN A 207 -6.18 -2.58 -2.62
CA GLN A 207 -5.90 -2.12 -3.98
C GLN A 207 -6.46 -3.08 -5.02
N GLN A 208 -6.35 -4.40 -4.80
CA GLN A 208 -6.98 -5.38 -5.68
C GLN A 208 -8.50 -5.22 -5.69
N ILE A 209 -9.11 -5.08 -4.51
CA ILE A 209 -10.55 -4.84 -4.39
C ILE A 209 -10.98 -3.62 -5.22
N LYS A 210 -10.23 -2.51 -5.15
CA LYS A 210 -10.59 -1.27 -5.84
C LYS A 210 -10.29 -1.27 -7.35
N HIS A 211 -9.32 -2.06 -7.82
CA HIS A 211 -8.73 -1.84 -9.14
C HIS A 211 -8.69 -3.05 -10.06
N LEU A 212 -8.79 -4.27 -9.52
CA LEU A 212 -8.69 -5.50 -10.31
C LEU A 212 -10.06 -5.88 -10.87
N ASN A 213 -10.21 -5.99 -12.19
CA ASN A 213 -11.42 -6.54 -12.80
C ASN A 213 -11.08 -7.67 -13.75
N TRP A 214 -11.87 -8.74 -13.74
CA TRP A 214 -11.70 -9.88 -14.66
C TRP A 214 -12.68 -9.76 -15.83
N HIS A 215 -12.18 -10.02 -17.03
CA HIS A 215 -12.94 -9.99 -18.27
C HIS A 215 -12.89 -11.35 -18.94
N GLY A 216 -14.02 -11.77 -19.51
CA GLY A 216 -14.17 -13.03 -20.23
C GLY A 216 -15.62 -13.26 -20.62
N SER A 217 -15.91 -14.45 -21.14
CA SER A 217 -17.25 -14.86 -21.56
C SER A 217 -17.77 -16.03 -20.73
N PHE A 218 -19.09 -16.12 -20.67
CA PHE A 218 -19.81 -17.28 -20.14
C PHE A 218 -20.48 -18.03 -21.28
N ASN A 219 -20.64 -19.34 -21.10
CA ASN A 219 -21.43 -20.18 -21.99
C ASN A 219 -22.93 -20.12 -21.62
N LEU A 220 -23.77 -20.84 -22.37
CA LEU A 220 -25.23 -20.89 -22.14
C LEU A 220 -25.63 -21.45 -20.76
N ASN A 221 -24.72 -22.16 -20.08
CA ASN A 221 -24.91 -22.71 -18.74
C ASN A 221 -24.31 -21.80 -17.65
N TYR A 222 -24.02 -20.53 -17.96
CA TYR A 222 -23.37 -19.57 -17.06
C TYR A 222 -22.01 -20.04 -16.50
N LYS A 223 -21.33 -20.92 -17.22
CA LYS A 223 -19.96 -21.35 -16.88
C LYS A 223 -18.95 -20.55 -17.67
N LYS A 224 -17.83 -20.20 -17.02
CA LYS A 224 -16.72 -19.49 -17.67
C LYS A 224 -16.22 -20.28 -18.89
N GLN A 225 -16.02 -19.58 -20.01
CA GLN A 225 -15.53 -20.15 -21.25
C GLN A 225 -14.60 -19.17 -21.97
N GLY A 226 -13.63 -19.71 -22.69
CA GLY A 226 -12.73 -18.95 -23.55
C GLY A 226 -11.64 -18.23 -22.76
N MET A 227 -11.08 -17.19 -23.36
CA MET A 227 -9.98 -16.43 -22.74
C MET A 227 -10.49 -15.48 -21.65
N TRP A 228 -9.84 -15.54 -20.50
CA TRP A 228 -10.06 -14.65 -19.37
C TRP A 228 -8.80 -13.88 -19.07
N TYR A 229 -8.92 -12.59 -18.77
CA TYR A 229 -7.78 -11.75 -18.45
C TYR A 229 -8.15 -10.68 -17.41
N PRO A 230 -7.22 -10.27 -16.53
CA PRO A 230 -7.45 -9.19 -15.60
C PRO A 230 -7.11 -7.84 -16.20
N THR A 231 -7.78 -6.82 -15.70
CA THR A 231 -7.44 -5.40 -15.89
C THR A 231 -7.16 -4.78 -14.54
N TRP A 232 -6.23 -3.83 -14.49
CA TRP A 232 -5.88 -3.04 -13.33
C TRP A 232 -6.05 -1.57 -13.63
N LYS A 233 -6.96 -0.89 -12.91
CA LYS A 233 -7.31 0.53 -13.19
C LYS A 233 -7.69 0.75 -14.67
N GLY A 234 -8.40 -0.22 -15.26
CA GLY A 234 -8.81 -0.20 -16.67
C GLY A 234 -7.75 -0.65 -17.67
N VAL A 235 -6.49 -0.87 -17.25
CA VAL A 235 -5.41 -1.32 -18.14
C VAL A 235 -5.35 -2.84 -18.14
N LYS A 236 -5.36 -3.47 -19.31
CA LYS A 236 -5.20 -4.92 -19.45
C LYS A 236 -3.83 -5.37 -18.94
N LEU A 237 -3.81 -6.33 -18.02
CA LEU A 237 -2.59 -6.96 -17.55
C LEU A 237 -2.23 -8.14 -18.45
N ASP A 238 -0.93 -8.42 -18.57
CA ASP A 238 -0.40 -9.65 -19.17
C ASP A 238 -0.53 -10.82 -18.18
N ALA A 239 -1.77 -11.24 -17.95
CA ALA A 239 -2.16 -12.32 -17.06
C ALA A 239 -3.50 -12.92 -17.51
N GLY A 240 -3.87 -14.07 -16.95
CA GLY A 240 -5.06 -14.82 -17.30
C GLY A 240 -4.76 -16.16 -17.97
N GLY A 241 -5.76 -16.70 -18.67
CA GLY A 241 -5.69 -18.00 -19.33
C GLY A 241 -7.05 -18.40 -19.90
N SER A 242 -7.20 -19.66 -20.30
CA SER A 242 -8.44 -20.17 -20.90
C SER A 242 -9.27 -20.98 -19.92
N TYR A 243 -10.59 -20.85 -20.03
CA TYR A 243 -11.56 -21.70 -19.37
C TYR A 243 -12.27 -22.60 -20.39
N SER A 244 -12.50 -23.85 -19.99
CA SER A 244 -13.38 -24.79 -20.68
C SER A 244 -14.39 -25.36 -19.68
N ASN A 245 -15.68 -25.14 -19.95
CA ASN A 245 -16.79 -25.59 -19.11
C ASN A 245 -16.65 -25.19 -17.62
N GLY A 246 -16.19 -23.97 -17.35
CA GLY A 246 -15.98 -23.45 -15.99
C GLY A 246 -14.67 -23.89 -15.33
N LEU A 247 -13.87 -24.72 -15.97
CA LEU A 247 -12.58 -25.20 -15.46
C LEU A 247 -11.43 -24.51 -16.18
N LYS A 248 -10.41 -24.07 -15.44
CA LYS A 248 -9.15 -23.56 -16.00
C LYS A 248 -8.43 -24.67 -16.75
N GLN A 249 -7.91 -24.34 -17.93
CA GLN A 249 -7.15 -25.24 -18.79
C GLN A 249 -5.87 -24.56 -19.29
N GLU A 250 -4.89 -25.37 -19.67
CA GLU A 250 -3.65 -24.96 -20.36
C GLU A 250 -2.84 -23.91 -19.60
N ASN A 251 -2.10 -23.06 -20.32
CA ASN A 251 -1.21 -22.07 -19.75
C ASN A 251 -2.01 -20.96 -19.07
N TRP A 252 -1.68 -20.71 -17.81
CA TRP A 252 -2.20 -19.62 -17.02
C TRP A 252 -1.08 -18.78 -16.45
N LYS A 253 -1.30 -17.47 -16.41
CA LYS A 253 -0.47 -16.50 -15.69
C LYS A 253 -1.33 -15.81 -14.64
N GLU A 254 -1.21 -16.24 -13.40
CA GLU A 254 -2.02 -15.81 -12.27
C GLU A 254 -1.38 -14.65 -11.51
N LEU A 255 -2.22 -13.72 -11.05
CA LEU A 255 -1.81 -12.72 -10.07
C LEU A 255 -1.61 -13.41 -8.72
N VAL A 256 -0.56 -13.03 -7.98
CA VAL A 256 -0.38 -13.49 -6.60
C VAL A 256 -1.51 -12.96 -5.70
N GLN A 257 -1.80 -13.65 -4.59
CA GLN A 257 -2.97 -13.36 -3.74
C GLN A 257 -3.07 -11.89 -3.29
N ASN A 258 -1.95 -11.20 -3.08
CA ASN A 258 -1.90 -9.79 -2.70
C ASN A 258 -1.13 -8.96 -3.76
N TYR A 259 -1.46 -9.19 -5.04
CA TYR A 259 -0.86 -8.45 -6.14
C TYR A 259 -0.98 -6.94 -5.94
N TRP A 260 0.08 -6.23 -6.32
CA TRP A 260 0.10 -4.78 -6.42
C TRP A 260 0.88 -4.39 -7.68
N GLU A 261 0.61 -3.20 -8.23
CA GLU A 261 1.18 -2.77 -9.50
C GLU A 261 2.72 -2.63 -9.49
N LYS A 262 3.35 -2.45 -8.33
CA LYS A 262 4.79 -2.16 -8.25
C LYS A 262 5.71 -3.38 -8.16
N ALA A 263 5.19 -4.57 -7.86
CA ALA A 263 6.01 -5.79 -7.77
C ALA A 263 5.83 -6.65 -8.99
N GLU A 264 4.68 -6.55 -9.68
CA GLU A 264 4.43 -7.25 -10.93
C GLU A 264 4.81 -8.74 -10.83
N VAL A 265 4.34 -9.39 -9.76
CA VAL A 265 4.62 -10.80 -9.49
C VAL A 265 3.44 -11.65 -9.92
N PHE A 266 3.76 -12.66 -10.72
CA PHE A 266 2.80 -13.61 -11.27
C PHE A 266 3.23 -15.04 -10.95
N GLN A 267 2.29 -15.97 -10.97
CA GLN A 267 2.56 -17.40 -11.03
C GLN A 267 2.15 -17.90 -12.40
N GLN A 268 3.04 -18.56 -13.14
CA GLN A 268 2.75 -19.06 -14.47
C GLN A 268 2.96 -20.56 -14.54
N GLY A 269 2.04 -21.29 -15.17
CA GLY A 269 2.14 -22.73 -15.36
C GLY A 269 0.91 -23.29 -16.07
N ASN A 270 0.78 -24.61 -16.10
CA ASN A 270 -0.35 -25.26 -16.74
C ASN A 270 -1.43 -25.67 -15.73
N TYR A 271 -2.69 -25.46 -16.11
CA TYR A 271 -3.86 -26.02 -15.47
C TYR A 271 -4.41 -27.19 -16.28
N GLN A 272 -4.93 -28.19 -15.57
CA GLN A 272 -5.75 -29.24 -16.13
C GLN A 272 -6.94 -29.43 -15.18
N ASN A 273 -8.15 -29.11 -15.65
CA ASN A 273 -9.38 -29.22 -14.86
C ASN A 273 -9.31 -28.53 -13.48
N ASN A 274 -8.91 -27.25 -13.45
CA ASN A 274 -8.68 -26.47 -12.21
C ASN A 274 -7.53 -26.96 -11.30
N GLN A 275 -6.77 -27.98 -11.69
CA GLN A 275 -5.59 -28.44 -10.94
C GLN A 275 -4.30 -27.92 -11.58
N LYS A 276 -3.37 -27.42 -10.76
CA LYS A 276 -2.04 -27.00 -11.21
C LYS A 276 -1.24 -28.25 -11.61
N ASN A 277 -0.80 -28.34 -12.86
CA ASN A 277 -0.02 -29.48 -13.35
C ASN A 277 1.41 -29.03 -13.74
N ALA A 278 2.38 -29.95 -13.62
CA ALA A 278 3.77 -29.78 -14.00
C ALA A 278 4.47 -28.60 -13.30
N VAL A 279 5.34 -27.88 -14.01
CA VAL A 279 6.17 -26.80 -13.45
C VAL A 279 5.40 -25.48 -13.43
N TRP A 280 5.41 -24.85 -12.27
CA TRP A 280 4.86 -23.51 -12.02
C TRP A 280 5.98 -22.57 -11.60
N GLN A 281 6.11 -21.46 -12.30
CA GLN A 281 7.15 -20.46 -12.10
C GLN A 281 6.56 -19.22 -11.43
N ILE A 282 7.29 -18.65 -10.48
CA ILE A 282 7.05 -17.30 -9.99
C ILE A 282 7.83 -16.36 -10.89
N ILE A 283 7.14 -15.43 -11.54
CA ILE A 283 7.71 -14.50 -12.51
C ILE A 283 7.60 -13.09 -11.96
N ARG A 284 8.69 -12.33 -12.08
CA ARG A 284 8.73 -10.91 -11.73
C ARG A 284 9.47 -10.15 -12.82
N ASN A 285 8.88 -9.06 -13.31
CA ASN A 285 9.42 -8.28 -14.43
C ASN A 285 9.79 -9.17 -15.63
N ASN A 286 8.93 -10.14 -15.95
CA ASN A 286 9.13 -11.15 -16.99
C ASN A 286 10.36 -12.05 -16.82
N LYS A 287 10.92 -12.14 -15.60
CA LYS A 287 12.01 -13.07 -15.26
C LYS A 287 11.52 -14.11 -14.25
N PRO A 288 11.71 -15.42 -14.52
CA PRO A 288 11.43 -16.44 -13.52
C PRO A 288 12.42 -16.29 -12.36
N ILE A 289 11.89 -16.27 -11.13
CA ILE A 289 12.69 -16.16 -9.91
C ILE A 289 12.68 -17.45 -9.08
N HIS A 290 11.65 -18.29 -9.25
CA HIS A 290 11.53 -19.55 -8.53
C HIS A 290 10.59 -20.51 -9.28
N GLU A 291 10.75 -21.82 -9.08
CA GLU A 291 9.93 -22.87 -9.68
C GLU A 291 9.39 -23.87 -8.66
N SER A 292 8.21 -24.41 -8.90
CA SER A 292 7.59 -25.47 -8.10
C SER A 292 6.93 -26.49 -9.02
N THR A 293 7.11 -27.76 -8.73
CA THR A 293 6.53 -28.85 -9.53
C THR A 293 5.28 -29.38 -8.85
N TYR A 294 4.27 -29.72 -9.64
CA TYR A 294 3.02 -30.31 -9.21
C TYR A 294 2.79 -31.63 -9.94
N SER A 295 2.17 -32.58 -9.25
CA SER A 295 1.70 -33.84 -9.82
C SER A 295 0.47 -33.60 -10.70
N GLU A 296 0.08 -34.62 -11.47
CA GLU A 296 -1.15 -34.62 -12.27
C GLU A 296 -2.41 -34.37 -11.43
N ASN A 297 -2.38 -34.71 -10.14
CA ASN A 297 -3.49 -34.50 -9.20
C ASN A 297 -3.44 -33.12 -8.50
N GLY A 298 -2.55 -32.21 -8.93
CA GLY A 298 -2.39 -30.89 -8.32
C GLY A 298 -1.63 -30.87 -7.00
N ILE A 299 -0.98 -31.96 -6.62
CA ILE A 299 -0.20 -32.03 -5.37
C ILE A 299 1.22 -31.54 -5.64
N LYS A 300 1.68 -30.57 -4.86
CA LYS A 300 3.04 -30.04 -4.96
C LYS A 300 4.07 -31.13 -4.64
N ILE A 301 5.02 -31.35 -5.55
CA ILE A 301 6.10 -32.34 -5.42
C ILE A 301 7.41 -31.63 -5.05
N GLY A 302 8.12 -32.15 -4.05
CA GLY A 302 9.46 -31.68 -3.66
C GLY A 302 9.47 -30.41 -2.81
N ARG A 303 10.63 -29.76 -2.73
CA ARG A 303 10.77 -28.45 -2.08
C ARG A 303 10.24 -27.40 -3.03
N GLY A 304 9.09 -26.82 -2.73
CA GLY A 304 8.64 -25.64 -3.45
C GLY A 304 8.63 -24.40 -2.58
N PHE A 305 8.44 -23.28 -3.24
CA PHE A 305 8.41 -21.97 -2.62
C PHE A 305 6.98 -21.45 -2.60
N GLU A 306 6.65 -20.71 -1.57
CA GLU A 306 5.38 -20.02 -1.45
C GLU A 306 5.70 -18.58 -1.07
N LEU A 307 5.15 -17.66 -1.85
CA LEU A 307 5.22 -16.26 -1.47
C LEU A 307 4.36 -16.09 -0.23
N HIS A 308 4.96 -15.55 0.82
CA HIS A 308 4.20 -15.14 2.00
C HIS A 308 3.10 -14.14 1.58
N ASP A 309 1.92 -14.19 2.20
CA ASP A 309 0.83 -13.23 2.00
C ASP A 309 1.33 -11.76 2.01
N ASN A 310 2.31 -11.44 2.86
CA ASN A 310 2.84 -10.09 3.03
C ASN A 310 4.08 -9.82 2.17
N TYR A 311 4.35 -10.64 1.13
CA TYR A 311 5.49 -10.44 0.23
C TYR A 311 5.58 -9.00 -0.29
N HIS A 312 4.45 -8.42 -0.66
CA HIS A 312 4.38 -7.03 -1.12
C HIS A 312 4.83 -6.01 -0.05
N GLU A 313 4.56 -6.27 1.23
CA GLU A 313 5.02 -5.41 2.34
C GLU A 313 6.54 -5.49 2.48
N TYR A 314 7.09 -6.70 2.54
CA TYR A 314 8.53 -6.91 2.64
C TYR A 314 9.28 -6.32 1.43
N PHE A 315 8.70 -6.50 0.25
CA PHE A 315 9.26 -6.00 -0.98
C PHE A 315 9.23 -4.46 -1.06
N PHE A 316 8.18 -3.79 -0.54
CA PHE A 316 8.16 -2.33 -0.43
C PHE A 316 9.31 -1.81 0.45
N ILE A 317 9.55 -2.47 1.59
CA ILE A 317 10.64 -2.11 2.51
C ILE A 317 11.98 -2.23 1.77
N TYR A 318 12.19 -3.33 1.05
CA TYR A 318 13.40 -3.57 0.27
C TYR A 318 13.63 -2.46 -0.77
N LEU A 319 12.60 -2.10 -1.55
CA LEU A 319 12.69 -1.00 -2.52
C LEU A 319 13.05 0.33 -1.86
N LYS A 320 12.41 0.66 -0.73
CA LYS A 320 12.69 1.90 0.01
C LYS A 320 14.12 1.94 0.57
N GLN A 321 14.63 0.81 1.03
CA GLN A 321 16.02 0.71 1.46
C GLN A 321 16.99 0.94 0.31
N ARG A 322 16.71 0.39 -0.88
CA ARG A 322 17.52 0.62 -2.07
C ARG A 322 17.52 2.08 -2.50
N GLU A 323 16.36 2.74 -2.51
CA GLU A 323 16.27 4.18 -2.79
C GLU A 323 17.12 5.01 -1.81
N LEU A 324 17.05 4.71 -0.52
CA LEU A 324 17.84 5.40 0.51
C LEU A 324 19.34 5.14 0.37
N SER A 325 19.75 3.91 0.09
CA SER A 325 21.15 3.56 -0.14
C SER A 325 21.70 4.25 -1.40
N TYR A 326 20.93 4.29 -2.49
CA TYR A 326 21.29 5.01 -3.71
C TYR A 326 21.40 6.52 -3.46
N PHE A 327 20.46 7.10 -2.71
CA PHE A 327 20.51 8.52 -2.34
C PHE A 327 21.73 8.85 -1.47
N LYS A 328 22.05 8.02 -0.48
CA LYS A 328 23.27 8.16 0.33
C LYS A 328 24.54 8.06 -0.51
N TRP A 329 24.61 7.08 -1.40
CA TRP A 329 25.75 6.93 -2.32
C TRP A 329 25.93 8.19 -3.17
N ARG A 330 24.85 8.76 -3.71
CA ARG A 330 24.89 10.02 -4.47
C ARG A 330 25.39 11.23 -3.68
N ILE A 331 25.01 11.33 -2.40
CA ILE A 331 25.52 12.39 -1.50
C ILE A 331 27.03 12.19 -1.29
N GLN A 332 27.46 10.95 -1.04
CA GLN A 332 28.85 10.62 -0.76
C GLN A 332 29.78 10.79 -1.96
N THR A 333 29.32 10.48 -3.18
CA THR A 333 30.13 10.60 -4.40
C THR A 333 30.16 12.01 -4.98
N GLY A 334 29.44 12.96 -4.38
CA GLY A 334 29.48 14.35 -4.82
C GLY A 334 29.00 14.55 -6.25
N GLU A 335 28.07 13.72 -6.77
CA GLU A 335 27.40 13.94 -8.06
C GLU A 335 26.52 15.21 -8.00
N LYS A 336 27.15 16.38 -7.97
CA LYS A 336 26.55 17.71 -8.09
C LYS A 336 26.60 18.14 -9.55
N ASN A 337 25.85 17.48 -10.42
CA ASN A 337 25.54 18.03 -11.75
C ASN A 337 24.04 18.20 -11.91
N TRP A 338 23.54 19.28 -11.31
CA TRP A 338 22.27 19.90 -11.69
C TRP A 338 22.60 21.20 -12.42
N GLN A 339 22.61 21.14 -13.75
CA GLN A 339 22.38 22.32 -14.59
C GLN A 339 21.18 22.01 -15.50
N ASN A 340 20.11 22.79 -15.32
CA ASN A 340 19.02 23.02 -16.27
C ASN A 340 18.12 21.83 -16.66
N GLY A 341 17.74 20.95 -15.73
CA GLY A 341 16.53 20.13 -15.91
C GLY A 341 16.49 19.18 -17.12
N ILE A 342 17.62 18.92 -17.77
CA ILE A 342 17.73 18.01 -18.91
C ILE A 342 18.53 16.77 -18.50
N LEU A 343 17.92 15.61 -18.65
CA LEU A 343 18.50 14.30 -18.39
C LEU A 343 19.60 13.99 -19.42
N CYS A 344 20.85 14.39 -19.15
CA CYS A 344 21.98 13.95 -19.98
C CYS A 344 22.49 12.59 -19.46
N GLN A 345 22.03 11.49 -20.06
CA GLN A 345 22.56 10.16 -19.76
C GLN A 345 23.95 9.99 -20.40
N ARG A 346 25.02 10.11 -19.61
CA ARG A 346 26.28 9.42 -19.92
C ARG A 346 26.15 7.98 -19.43
N LYS A 347 25.87 7.05 -20.34
CA LYS A 347 25.94 5.61 -20.09
C LYS A 347 27.37 5.23 -19.70
N LYS A 348 27.63 5.04 -18.41
CA LYS A 348 28.67 4.10 -17.95
C LYS A 348 27.96 2.89 -17.35
N ASN A 349 28.15 1.74 -17.99
CA ASN A 349 27.65 0.46 -17.56
C ASN A 349 28.36 0.05 -16.26
N TYR A 350 27.73 0.29 -15.12
CA TYR A 350 28.04 -0.43 -13.88
C TYR A 350 26.83 -1.28 -13.54
N ALA A 351 26.90 -2.57 -13.89
CA ALA A 351 25.97 -3.56 -13.38
C ALA A 351 26.30 -3.77 -11.90
N VAL A 352 25.45 -3.27 -11.01
CA VAL A 352 25.45 -3.73 -9.62
C VAL A 352 24.71 -5.06 -9.61
N GLU A 353 25.45 -6.17 -9.62
CA GLU A 353 24.88 -7.47 -9.29
C GLU A 353 24.52 -7.48 -7.81
N CYS A 354 23.22 -7.60 -7.51
CA CYS A 354 22.72 -7.73 -6.14
C CYS A 354 22.29 -9.18 -5.89
N THR A 355 23.01 -9.86 -5.00
CA THR A 355 22.62 -11.16 -4.46
C THR A 355 21.43 -10.99 -3.52
N MET A 356 20.29 -11.65 -3.80
CA MET A 356 19.17 -11.69 -2.86
C MET A 356 19.61 -12.41 -1.58
N ILE A 357 19.34 -11.81 -0.41
CA ILE A 357 19.65 -12.43 0.88
C ILE A 357 18.62 -13.53 1.12
N LYS A 358 19.10 -14.77 1.22
CA LYS A 358 18.30 -15.93 1.62
C LYS A 358 18.44 -16.13 3.11
N GLU A 359 17.35 -16.05 3.86
CA GLU A 359 17.32 -16.43 5.27
C GLU A 359 16.49 -17.72 5.41
N GLN A 360 17.10 -18.76 5.98
CA GLN A 360 16.41 -20.00 6.32
C GLN A 360 15.74 -19.83 7.68
N SER A 361 14.43 -20.09 7.74
CA SER A 361 13.66 -20.08 8.97
C SER A 361 12.81 -21.33 9.06
N VAL A 362 12.57 -21.83 10.27
CA VAL A 362 11.67 -22.96 10.51
C VAL A 362 10.38 -22.41 11.11
N VAL A 363 9.26 -22.55 10.39
CA VAL A 363 7.94 -22.19 10.88
C VAL A 363 7.09 -23.45 10.90
N ASN A 364 6.61 -23.86 12.07
CA ASN A 364 5.79 -25.06 12.27
C ASN A 364 6.43 -26.36 11.69
N GLY A 365 7.74 -26.53 11.87
CA GLY A 365 8.47 -27.73 11.41
C GLY A 365 8.72 -27.79 9.90
N LYS A 366 8.38 -26.74 9.14
CA LYS A 366 8.71 -26.62 7.70
C LYS A 366 9.86 -25.65 7.51
N ASN A 367 10.85 -26.04 6.72
CA ASN A 367 11.92 -25.16 6.28
C ASN A 367 11.36 -24.15 5.26
N CYS A 368 11.29 -22.88 5.66
CA CYS A 368 10.89 -21.77 4.83
C CYS A 368 12.14 -20.96 4.44
N ILE A 369 12.34 -20.74 3.14
CA ILE A 369 13.33 -19.79 2.66
C ILE A 369 12.60 -18.45 2.51
N ILE A 370 12.99 -17.47 3.32
CA ILE A 370 12.53 -16.09 3.17
C ILE A 370 13.56 -15.39 2.29
N ILE A 371 13.08 -14.87 1.15
CA ILE A 371 13.88 -14.07 0.22
C ILE A 371 13.46 -12.62 0.40
N PHE A 372 14.42 -11.77 0.78
CA PHE A 372 14.23 -10.32 0.95
C PHE A 372 14.43 -9.54 -0.35
#